data_AF-X0VS46-F1
#
_entry.id   AF-X0VS46-F1
#
_cell.length_a   1.000
_cell.length_b   1.000
_cell.length_c   1.000
_cell.angle_alpha   90.00
_cell.angle_beta   90.00
_cell.angle_gamma   90.00
#
_symmetry.space_group_name_H-M   'P 1'
#
loop_
_entity.id
_entity.type
_entity.pdbx_description
1 polymer ?
#
loop_
_entity_poly.entity_id
_entity_poly.type
_entity_poly.pdbx_seq_one_letter_code
_entity_poly.pdbx_strand_id
1 'polypeptide(L)'
;QKRAVNRRIKAYRAEMDGKIRKVFNAMCEEINEVLGSPMVDPSTRQKVGLSDIDEVLDEQIENFTTRWVKSSKAADRERALAIHARYWPLIEEVQREKERKIGHMKRGDELPSGVLEMVKVYVATKRRLAEGDKMAGRHGNKGVIARIVPEEDMPFLADGTPVGICLNPLGVPSRMNVGQILETHLGWAAAVLGFKAVTPVFDGATEEEIFQIIAQANEHVRARREDLEVVQQAGETGELLVEMPSDGKIVLYDGRT
;
A
#
# COMPACT_ATOMS: atom_id res chain seq x y z
N GLN A 1 11.44 -32.84 -22.13
CA GLN A 1 11.56 -31.69 -21.19
C GLN A 1 12.81 -30.83 -21.45
N LYS A 2 14.04 -31.36 -21.43
CA LYS A 2 15.29 -30.58 -21.61
C LYS A 2 15.37 -29.72 -22.89
N ARG A 3 14.90 -30.23 -24.03
CA ARG A 3 14.83 -29.46 -25.30
C ARG A 3 13.87 -28.25 -25.21
N ALA A 4 12.74 -28.40 -24.51
CA ALA A 4 11.77 -27.31 -24.33
C ALA A 4 12.30 -26.22 -23.40
N VAL A 5 13.00 -26.60 -22.32
CA VAL A 5 13.69 -25.67 -21.41
C VAL A 5 14.78 -24.91 -22.16
N ASN A 6 15.62 -25.59 -22.93
CA ASN A 6 16.66 -24.94 -23.74
C ASN A 6 16.07 -23.95 -24.76
N ARG A 7 14.93 -24.28 -25.39
CA ARG A 7 14.22 -23.37 -26.29
C ARG A 7 13.72 -22.12 -25.56
N ARG A 8 13.15 -22.28 -24.36
CA ARG A 8 12.70 -21.15 -23.51
C ARG A 8 13.87 -20.27 -23.07
N ILE A 9 14.99 -20.87 -22.64
CA ILE A 9 16.21 -20.12 -22.28
C ILE A 9 16.74 -19.34 -23.48
N LYS A 10 16.79 -19.95 -24.68
CA LYS A 10 17.25 -19.26 -25.90
C LYS A 10 16.33 -18.09 -26.27
N ALA A 11 15.02 -18.29 -26.18
CA ALA A 11 14.04 -17.23 -26.46
C ALA A 11 14.16 -16.07 -25.45
N TYR A 12 14.26 -16.37 -24.16
CA TYR A 12 14.42 -15.36 -23.11
C TYR A 12 15.75 -14.60 -23.22
N ARG A 13 16.84 -15.29 -23.59
CA ARG A 13 18.12 -14.63 -23.90
C ARG A 13 17.96 -13.62 -25.02
N ALA A 14 17.44 -14.05 -26.17
CA ALA A 14 17.23 -13.17 -27.32
C ALA A 14 16.33 -11.97 -27.00
N GLU A 15 15.29 -12.16 -26.18
CA GLU A 15 14.43 -11.06 -25.73
C GLU A 15 15.19 -10.05 -24.86
N MET A 16 15.94 -10.51 -23.87
CA MET A 16 16.71 -9.62 -22.99
C MET A 16 17.87 -8.94 -23.75
N ASP A 17 18.55 -9.65 -24.63
CA ASP A 17 19.61 -9.11 -25.49
C ASP A 17 19.06 -8.02 -26.40
N GLY A 18 17.87 -8.23 -26.99
CA GLY A 18 17.17 -7.21 -27.75
C GLY A 18 16.81 -5.96 -26.92
N LYS A 19 16.45 -6.11 -25.63
CA LYS A 19 16.21 -4.97 -24.74
C LYS A 19 17.50 -4.21 -24.42
N ILE A 20 18.58 -4.93 -24.13
CA ILE A 20 19.90 -4.34 -23.85
C ILE A 20 20.39 -3.55 -25.08
N ARG A 21 20.32 -4.13 -26.28
CA ARG A 21 20.71 -3.47 -27.53
C ARG A 21 19.93 -2.19 -27.78
N LYS A 22 18.62 -2.17 -27.52
CA LYS A 22 17.79 -0.96 -27.66
C LYS A 22 18.26 0.15 -26.73
N VAL A 23 18.52 -0.17 -25.46
CA VAL A 23 19.01 0.82 -24.48
C VAL A 23 20.42 1.30 -24.85
N PHE A 24 21.29 0.39 -25.29
CA PHE A 24 22.65 0.71 -25.73
C PHE A 24 22.67 1.60 -26.96
N ASN A 25 21.88 1.29 -27.99
CA ASN A 25 21.79 2.10 -29.21
C ASN A 25 21.26 3.51 -28.90
N ALA A 26 20.22 3.64 -28.07
CA ALA A 26 19.71 4.95 -27.64
C ALA A 26 20.77 5.77 -26.88
N MET A 27 21.53 5.11 -26.00
CA MET A 27 22.66 5.75 -25.32
C MET A 27 23.73 6.21 -26.31
N CYS A 28 24.11 5.36 -27.27
CA CYS A 28 25.13 5.70 -28.27
C CYS A 28 24.69 6.82 -29.20
N GLU A 29 23.42 6.84 -29.61
CA GLU A 29 22.83 7.92 -30.42
C GLU A 29 22.93 9.27 -29.70
N GLU A 30 22.47 9.35 -28.46
CA GLU A 30 22.51 10.58 -27.65
C GLU A 30 23.95 11.04 -27.37
N ILE A 31 24.88 10.10 -27.15
CA ILE A 31 26.31 10.42 -27.02
C ILE A 31 26.88 10.96 -28.34
N ASN A 32 26.55 10.34 -29.48
CA ASN A 32 27.04 10.76 -30.79
C ASN A 32 26.54 12.17 -31.18
N GLU A 33 25.30 12.52 -30.81
CA GLU A 33 24.76 13.87 -30.99
C GLU A 33 25.56 14.91 -30.22
N VAL A 34 25.91 14.63 -28.95
CA VAL A 34 26.71 15.53 -28.12
C VAL A 34 28.15 15.66 -28.63
N LEU A 35 28.74 14.57 -29.13
CA LEU A 35 30.11 14.55 -29.66
C LEU A 35 30.23 15.13 -31.07
N GLY A 36 29.12 15.22 -31.82
CA GLY A 36 29.09 15.64 -33.23
C GLY A 36 29.82 14.69 -34.19
N SER A 37 30.27 13.53 -33.70
CA SER A 37 30.94 12.49 -34.47
C SER A 37 30.65 11.12 -33.86
N PRO A 38 30.55 10.06 -34.68
CA PRO A 38 30.25 8.73 -34.17
C PRO A 38 31.43 8.18 -33.36
N MET A 39 31.13 7.61 -32.19
CA MET A 39 32.09 6.80 -31.44
C MET A 39 32.57 5.61 -32.30
N VAL A 40 33.85 5.26 -32.15
CA VAL A 40 34.48 4.16 -32.88
C VAL A 40 35.10 3.18 -31.89
N ASP A 41 34.79 1.90 -32.07
CA ASP A 41 35.42 0.80 -31.34
C ASP A 41 36.92 0.72 -31.71
N PRO A 42 37.85 0.84 -30.75
CA PRO A 42 39.28 0.78 -31.01
C PRO A 42 39.77 -0.55 -31.62
N SER A 43 39.07 -1.65 -31.35
CA SER A 43 39.48 -3.00 -31.74
C SER A 43 39.02 -3.33 -33.17
N THR A 44 37.73 -3.13 -33.46
CA THR A 44 37.12 -3.48 -34.75
C THR A 44 37.11 -2.31 -35.74
N ARG A 45 37.39 -1.07 -35.29
CA ARG A 45 37.23 0.19 -36.03
C ARG A 45 35.82 0.44 -36.55
N GLN A 46 34.82 -0.26 -36.02
CA GLN A 46 33.43 -0.08 -36.38
C GLN A 46 32.80 1.06 -35.57
N LYS A 47 31.75 1.67 -36.13
CA LYS A 47 30.98 2.70 -35.42
C LYS A 47 30.13 2.03 -34.33
N VAL A 48 30.16 2.60 -33.13
CA VAL A 48 29.48 2.02 -31.96
C VAL A 48 27.98 2.27 -32.04
N GLY A 49 27.17 1.24 -31.82
CA GLY A 49 25.69 1.35 -31.78
C GLY A 49 25.02 1.53 -33.14
N LEU A 50 25.75 1.35 -34.24
CA LEU A 50 25.28 1.59 -35.62
C LEU A 50 25.38 0.35 -36.53
N SER A 51 25.65 -0.83 -35.96
CA SER A 51 25.71 -2.09 -36.71
C SER A 51 24.33 -2.72 -36.83
N ASP A 52 23.99 -3.25 -38.00
CA ASP A 52 22.79 -4.08 -38.23
C ASP A 52 23.00 -5.54 -37.79
N ILE A 53 24.22 -5.89 -37.38
CA ILE A 53 24.59 -7.23 -36.95
C ILE A 53 24.55 -7.30 -35.42
N ASP A 54 23.59 -8.07 -34.92
CA ASP A 54 23.34 -8.33 -33.50
C ASP A 54 24.59 -8.75 -32.71
N GLU A 55 25.41 -9.64 -33.28
CA GLU A 55 26.61 -10.20 -32.65
C GLU A 55 27.68 -9.12 -32.42
N VAL A 56 27.77 -8.15 -33.34
CA VAL A 56 28.69 -7.01 -33.21
C VAL A 56 28.23 -6.09 -32.09
N LEU A 57 26.92 -5.83 -31.97
CA LEU A 57 26.39 -4.98 -30.90
C LEU A 57 26.60 -5.63 -29.53
N ASP A 58 26.40 -6.93 -29.41
CA ASP A 58 26.65 -7.67 -28.16
C ASP A 58 28.13 -7.57 -27.74
N GLU A 59 29.06 -7.76 -28.69
CA GLU A 59 30.49 -7.61 -28.43
C GLU A 59 30.87 -6.17 -28.03
N GLN A 60 30.24 -5.16 -28.66
CA GLN A 60 30.42 -3.76 -28.29
C GLN A 60 29.91 -3.49 -26.88
N ILE A 61 28.76 -4.01 -26.49
CA ILE A 61 28.18 -3.85 -25.16
C ILE A 61 29.10 -4.46 -24.10
N GLU A 62 29.65 -5.66 -24.34
CA GLU A 62 30.56 -6.33 -23.41
C GLU A 62 31.88 -5.58 -23.22
N ASN A 63 32.42 -4.98 -24.29
CA ASN A 63 33.73 -4.32 -24.28
C ASN A 63 33.67 -2.79 -24.10
N PHE A 64 32.47 -2.20 -24.05
CA PHE A 64 32.31 -0.76 -24.01
C PHE A 64 32.98 -0.17 -22.76
N THR A 65 33.76 0.89 -22.96
CA THR A 65 34.34 1.66 -21.86
C THR A 65 34.21 3.15 -22.12
N THR A 66 34.20 3.94 -21.05
CA THR A 66 34.18 5.42 -21.13
C THR A 66 35.39 6.00 -21.89
N ARG A 67 36.42 5.20 -22.19
CA ARG A 67 37.57 5.56 -23.02
C ARG A 67 37.22 5.69 -24.51
N TRP A 68 36.12 5.10 -24.95
CA TRP A 68 35.65 5.17 -26.34
C TRP A 68 35.02 6.55 -26.65
N VAL A 69 34.61 7.28 -25.60
CA VAL A 69 34.10 8.65 -25.67
C VAL A 69 35.27 9.63 -25.84
N LYS A 70 35.59 9.96 -27.09
CA LYS A 70 36.66 10.92 -27.45
C LYS A 70 36.04 12.24 -27.94
N SER A 71 36.43 13.35 -27.33
CA SER A 71 36.11 14.70 -27.82
C SER A 71 37.29 15.63 -27.62
N SER A 72 37.48 16.55 -28.57
CA SER A 72 38.45 17.67 -28.45
C SER A 72 37.98 18.75 -27.46
N LYS A 73 36.67 18.83 -27.18
CA LYS A 73 36.08 19.80 -26.25
C LYS A 73 35.76 19.11 -24.93
N ALA A 74 36.36 19.60 -23.84
CA ALA A 74 36.16 19.03 -22.50
C ALA A 74 34.68 19.02 -22.07
N ALA A 75 33.93 20.10 -22.38
CA ALA A 75 32.51 20.23 -22.05
C ALA A 75 31.61 19.20 -22.77
N ASP A 76 31.94 18.79 -23.99
CA ASP A 76 31.15 17.79 -24.73
C ASP A 76 31.42 16.39 -24.18
N ARG A 77 32.67 16.12 -23.79
CA ARG A 77 33.04 14.87 -23.12
C ARG A 77 32.34 14.71 -21.77
N GLU A 78 32.26 15.77 -20.98
CA GLU A 78 31.57 15.74 -19.68
C GLU A 78 30.08 15.43 -19.85
N ARG A 79 29.41 16.07 -20.81
CA ARG A 79 28.00 15.81 -21.14
C ARG A 79 27.77 14.37 -21.61
N ALA A 80 28.65 13.83 -22.47
CA ALA A 80 28.58 12.43 -22.90
C ALA A 80 28.77 11.44 -21.74
N LEU A 81 29.66 11.74 -20.79
CA LEU A 81 29.84 10.91 -19.59
C LEU A 81 28.62 10.95 -18.65
N ALA A 82 27.93 12.09 -18.56
CA ALA A 82 26.68 12.19 -17.81
C ALA A 82 25.56 11.34 -18.44
N ILE A 83 25.49 11.29 -19.77
CA ILE A 83 24.57 10.41 -20.51
C ILE A 83 24.91 8.95 -20.20
N HIS A 84 26.18 8.54 -20.32
CA HIS A 84 26.61 7.20 -19.93
C HIS A 84 26.20 6.85 -18.49
N ALA A 85 26.46 7.74 -17.54
CA ALA A 85 26.11 7.53 -16.13
C ALA A 85 24.60 7.36 -15.89
N ARG A 86 23.74 7.91 -16.78
CA ARG A 86 22.29 7.75 -16.74
C ARG A 86 21.82 6.40 -17.31
N TYR A 87 22.38 5.98 -18.45
CA TYR A 87 21.90 4.79 -19.16
C TYR A 87 22.58 3.48 -18.74
N TRP A 88 23.86 3.52 -18.38
CA TRP A 88 24.63 2.32 -18.07
C TRP A 88 24.04 1.51 -16.89
N PRO A 89 23.56 2.12 -15.79
CA PRO A 89 22.89 1.38 -14.72
C PRO A 89 21.65 0.60 -15.18
N LEU A 90 20.91 1.11 -16.19
CA LEU A 90 19.75 0.42 -16.75
C LEU A 90 20.17 -0.84 -17.52
N ILE A 91 21.28 -0.78 -18.26
CA ILE A 91 21.86 -1.94 -18.96
C ILE A 91 22.29 -3.00 -17.95
N GLU A 92 22.99 -2.60 -16.89
CA GLU A 92 23.45 -3.51 -15.84
C GLU A 92 22.27 -4.17 -15.09
N GLU A 93 21.19 -3.42 -14.83
CA GLU A 93 19.98 -3.97 -14.21
C GLU A 93 19.33 -5.05 -15.09
N VAL A 94 19.19 -4.78 -16.39
CA VAL A 94 18.63 -5.76 -17.34
C VAL A 94 19.54 -6.98 -17.48
N GLN A 95 20.86 -6.80 -17.50
CA GLN A 95 21.83 -7.91 -17.48
C GLN A 95 21.71 -8.76 -16.21
N ARG A 96 21.59 -8.12 -15.05
CA ARG A 96 21.42 -8.82 -13.75
C ARG A 96 20.13 -9.63 -13.70
N GLU A 97 19.03 -9.07 -14.17
CA GLU A 97 17.74 -9.77 -14.23
C GLU A 97 17.78 -10.93 -15.24
N LYS A 98 18.42 -10.73 -16.40
CA LYS A 98 18.69 -11.78 -17.39
C LYS A 98 19.45 -12.95 -16.75
N GLU A 99 20.56 -12.68 -16.07
CA GLU A 99 21.37 -13.71 -15.40
C GLU A 99 20.61 -14.43 -14.29
N ARG A 100 19.91 -13.68 -13.43
CA ARG A 100 19.10 -14.25 -12.34
C ARG A 100 18.07 -15.23 -12.86
N LYS A 101 17.30 -14.82 -13.88
CA LYS A 101 16.22 -15.63 -14.45
C LYS A 101 16.76 -16.83 -15.21
N ILE A 102 17.83 -16.66 -15.99
CA ILE A 102 18.49 -17.78 -16.69
C ILE A 102 19.08 -18.77 -15.68
N GLY A 103 19.70 -18.27 -14.61
CA GLY A 103 20.23 -19.09 -13.52
C GLY A 103 19.14 -19.94 -12.87
N HIS A 104 17.99 -19.34 -12.59
CA HIS A 104 16.82 -20.06 -12.08
C HIS A 104 16.29 -21.11 -13.08
N MET A 105 16.17 -20.75 -14.36
CA MET A 105 15.70 -21.69 -15.39
C MET A 105 16.66 -22.87 -15.62
N LYS A 106 17.97 -22.68 -15.40
CA LYS A 106 19.00 -23.72 -15.54
C LYS A 106 19.04 -24.68 -14.34
N ARG A 107 18.94 -24.15 -13.12
CA ARG A 107 19.00 -24.93 -11.88
C ARG A 107 17.73 -25.77 -11.65
N GLY A 108 16.60 -25.31 -12.18
CA GLY A 108 15.30 -25.89 -11.84
C GLY A 108 14.84 -25.44 -10.47
N ASP A 109 13.73 -26.02 -9.99
CA ASP A 109 13.24 -25.76 -8.65
C ASP A 109 14.01 -26.64 -7.65
N GLU A 110 14.38 -26.06 -6.51
CA GLU A 110 14.99 -26.81 -5.42
C GLU A 110 13.91 -27.69 -4.78
N LEU A 111 13.97 -28.99 -5.09
CA LEU A 111 13.11 -30.00 -4.50
C LEU A 111 13.84 -30.68 -3.32
N PRO A 112 13.16 -30.96 -2.21
CA PRO A 112 13.74 -31.76 -1.13
C PRO A 112 14.21 -33.14 -1.63
N SER A 113 15.20 -33.72 -0.95
CA SER A 113 15.71 -35.06 -1.29
C SER A 113 14.56 -36.10 -1.31
N GLY A 114 14.47 -36.86 -2.39
CA GLY A 114 13.41 -37.86 -2.60
C GLY A 114 12.13 -37.34 -3.26
N VAL A 115 12.00 -36.02 -3.52
CA VAL A 115 10.83 -35.44 -4.20
C VAL A 115 11.11 -35.26 -5.70
N LEU A 116 10.24 -35.83 -6.54
CA LEU A 116 10.35 -35.74 -8.01
C LEU A 116 9.57 -34.55 -8.58
N GLU A 117 8.42 -34.19 -8.00
CA GLU A 117 7.56 -33.08 -8.44
C GLU A 117 6.79 -32.52 -7.24
N MET A 118 6.53 -31.20 -7.24
CA MET A 118 5.78 -30.51 -6.19
C MET A 118 4.65 -29.68 -6.82
N VAL A 119 3.42 -29.90 -6.37
CA VAL A 119 2.25 -29.11 -6.75
C VAL A 119 1.79 -28.29 -5.56
N LYS A 120 1.76 -26.95 -5.70
CA LYS A 120 1.23 -26.04 -4.69
C LYS A 120 -0.13 -25.51 -5.13
N VAL A 121 -1.17 -25.79 -4.35
CA VAL A 121 -2.52 -25.25 -4.57
C VAL A 121 -2.79 -24.20 -3.50
N TYR A 122 -3.09 -22.97 -3.94
CA TYR A 122 -3.46 -21.87 -3.05
C TYR A 122 -4.98 -21.72 -3.04
N VAL A 123 -5.57 -21.78 -1.85
CA VAL A 123 -7.01 -21.57 -1.65
C VAL A 123 -7.18 -20.38 -0.72
N ALA A 124 -8.02 -19.42 -1.13
CA ALA A 124 -8.38 -18.27 -0.33
C ALA A 124 -9.85 -18.34 0.04
N THR A 125 -10.16 -18.09 1.32
CA THR A 125 -11.53 -18.10 1.85
C THR A 125 -11.76 -16.84 2.67
N LYS A 126 -12.86 -16.13 2.39
CA LYS A 126 -13.30 -15.00 3.22
C LYS A 126 -14.06 -15.52 4.43
N ARG A 127 -13.47 -15.42 5.62
CA ARG A 127 -14.12 -15.78 6.89
C ARG A 127 -14.95 -14.59 7.39
N ARG A 128 -16.19 -14.84 7.82
CA ARG A 128 -17.04 -13.86 8.50
C ARG A 128 -16.84 -13.95 10.02
N LEU A 129 -17.18 -12.87 10.71
CA LEU A 129 -17.22 -12.81 12.18
C LEU A 129 -18.22 -13.84 12.71
N ALA A 130 -17.84 -14.58 13.75
CA ALA A 130 -18.67 -15.61 14.37
C ALA A 130 -18.61 -15.55 15.90
N GLU A 131 -19.61 -16.16 16.54
CA GLU A 131 -19.59 -16.39 17.99
C GLU A 131 -18.35 -17.21 18.37
N GLY A 132 -17.70 -16.84 19.48
CA GLY A 132 -16.43 -17.42 19.88
C GLY A 132 -15.19 -16.74 19.29
N ASP A 133 -15.34 -15.83 18.31
CA ASP A 133 -14.20 -15.03 17.85
C ASP A 133 -13.72 -14.09 18.95
N LYS A 134 -12.40 -13.88 18.99
CA LYS A 134 -11.74 -13.01 19.96
C LYS A 134 -11.58 -11.61 19.38
N MET A 135 -12.10 -10.62 20.10
CA MET A 135 -12.00 -9.20 19.76
C MET A 135 -11.17 -8.46 20.81
N ALA A 136 -10.51 -7.38 20.39
CA ALA A 136 -9.76 -6.51 21.29
C ALA A 136 -9.90 -5.05 20.86
N GLY A 137 -10.00 -4.15 21.85
CA GLY A 137 -9.92 -2.71 21.65
C GLY A 137 -8.49 -2.18 21.86
N ARG A 138 -8.31 -0.89 21.58
CA ARG A 138 -7.00 -0.20 21.65
C ARG A 138 -6.52 0.04 23.08
N HIS A 139 -7.44 0.06 24.04
CA HIS A 139 -7.15 0.25 25.47
C HIS A 139 -6.87 -1.06 26.20
N GLY A 140 -6.54 -2.14 25.47
CA GLY A 140 -6.21 -3.44 26.06
C GLY A 140 -7.42 -4.23 26.59
N ASN A 141 -8.64 -3.76 26.37
CA ASN A 141 -9.87 -4.51 26.60
C ASN A 141 -9.96 -5.67 25.59
N LYS A 142 -10.03 -6.90 26.08
CA LYS A 142 -10.13 -8.12 25.27
C LYS A 142 -11.41 -8.85 25.63
N GLY A 143 -12.10 -9.40 24.64
CA GLY A 143 -13.33 -10.15 24.82
C GLY A 143 -13.48 -11.25 23.78
N VAL A 144 -14.40 -12.17 24.05
CA VAL A 144 -14.87 -13.17 23.09
C VAL A 144 -16.32 -12.83 22.78
N ILE A 145 -16.72 -12.92 21.51
CA ILE A 145 -18.11 -12.68 21.10
C ILE A 145 -18.99 -13.74 21.73
N ALA A 146 -19.88 -13.31 22.64
CA ALA A 146 -20.75 -14.21 23.39
C ALA A 146 -22.02 -14.59 22.61
N ARG A 147 -22.58 -13.63 21.85
CA ARG A 147 -23.79 -13.81 21.05
C ARG A 147 -23.84 -12.78 19.93
N ILE A 148 -24.37 -13.15 18.77
CA ILE A 148 -24.78 -12.23 17.71
C ILE A 148 -26.31 -12.21 17.70
N VAL A 149 -26.91 -11.04 17.96
CA VAL A 149 -28.38 -10.87 17.99
C VAL A 149 -28.87 -10.06 16.79
N PRO A 150 -30.15 -10.21 16.41
CA PRO A 150 -30.80 -9.31 15.45
C PRO A 150 -30.80 -7.85 15.93
N GLU A 151 -30.95 -6.92 14.99
CA GLU A 151 -30.91 -5.48 15.26
C GLU A 151 -32.08 -5.01 16.13
N GLU A 152 -33.25 -5.63 15.95
CA GLU A 152 -34.47 -5.36 16.73
C GLU A 152 -34.38 -5.74 18.22
N ASP A 153 -33.42 -6.60 18.58
CA ASP A 153 -33.17 -7.00 19.98
C ASP A 153 -32.09 -6.13 20.64
N MET A 154 -31.43 -5.24 19.89
CA MET A 154 -30.39 -4.36 20.43
C MET A 154 -31.01 -3.13 21.10
N PRO A 155 -30.43 -2.66 22.23
CA PRO A 155 -30.79 -1.36 22.79
C PRO A 155 -30.56 -0.24 21.77
N PHE A 156 -31.41 0.78 21.80
CA PHE A 156 -31.39 1.88 20.85
C PHE A 156 -31.40 3.25 21.53
N LEU A 157 -30.98 4.25 20.78
CA LEU A 157 -30.93 5.66 21.19
C LEU A 157 -32.31 6.33 21.06
N ALA A 158 -32.47 7.54 21.59
CA ALA A 158 -33.74 8.27 21.53
C ALA A 158 -34.24 8.55 20.09
N ASP A 159 -33.34 8.55 19.10
CA ASP A 159 -33.66 8.71 17.68
C ASP A 159 -33.97 7.37 16.97
N GLY A 160 -33.97 6.25 17.71
CA GLY A 160 -34.21 4.90 17.17
C GLY A 160 -32.94 4.16 16.72
N THR A 161 -31.76 4.80 16.73
CA THR A 161 -30.52 4.18 16.26
C THR A 161 -30.09 3.05 17.20
N PRO A 162 -29.97 1.79 16.74
CA PRO A 162 -29.54 0.67 17.58
C PRO A 162 -28.03 0.69 17.81
N VAL A 163 -27.60 0.23 18.99
CA VAL A 163 -26.17 0.14 19.31
C VAL A 163 -25.54 -1.07 18.64
N GLY A 164 -24.30 -0.93 18.15
CA GLY A 164 -23.60 -2.04 17.47
C GLY A 164 -22.98 -3.07 18.42
N ILE A 165 -22.49 -2.65 19.59
CA ILE A 165 -21.79 -3.52 20.57
C ILE A 165 -22.14 -3.09 21.99
N CYS A 166 -22.51 -4.06 22.84
CA CYS A 166 -22.65 -3.84 24.28
C CYS A 166 -21.41 -4.33 25.04
N LEU A 167 -20.79 -3.46 25.83
CA LEU A 167 -19.60 -3.78 26.64
C LEU A 167 -19.95 -3.78 28.13
N ASN A 168 -19.29 -4.67 28.90
CA ASN A 168 -19.46 -4.72 30.35
C ASN A 168 -18.72 -3.53 31.03
N PRO A 169 -19.41 -2.66 31.78
CA PRO A 169 -18.80 -1.49 32.40
C PRO A 169 -17.80 -1.82 33.52
N LEU A 170 -17.92 -2.98 34.18
CA LEU A 170 -17.07 -3.36 35.31
C LEU A 170 -15.58 -3.46 34.95
N GLY A 171 -15.28 -3.68 33.66
CA GLY A 171 -13.91 -3.81 33.16
C GLY A 171 -13.12 -2.50 33.14
N VAL A 172 -13.80 -1.35 33.15
CA VAL A 172 -13.12 -0.04 33.03
C VAL A 172 -12.52 0.42 34.36
N PRO A 173 -13.26 0.48 35.50
CA PRO A 173 -12.68 0.91 36.77
C PRO A 173 -11.60 -0.05 37.27
N SER A 174 -11.80 -1.36 37.10
CA SER A 174 -10.87 -2.38 37.57
C SER A 174 -9.51 -2.34 36.87
N ARG A 175 -9.44 -1.86 35.62
CA ARG A 175 -8.20 -1.79 34.83
C ARG A 175 -7.68 -0.37 34.64
N MET A 176 -8.42 0.63 35.12
CA MET A 176 -8.13 2.06 34.93
C MET A 176 -8.00 2.48 33.46
N ASN A 177 -8.76 1.84 32.56
CA ASN A 177 -8.76 2.13 31.12
C ASN A 177 -9.69 3.31 30.77
N VAL A 178 -9.55 4.44 31.47
CA VAL A 178 -10.46 5.60 31.34
C VAL A 178 -10.45 6.18 29.92
N GLY A 179 -9.32 6.09 29.21
CA GLY A 179 -9.18 6.52 27.83
C GLY A 179 -10.20 5.88 26.86
N GLN A 180 -10.74 4.71 27.19
CA GLN A 180 -11.82 4.08 26.39
C GLN A 180 -13.10 4.93 26.42
N ILE A 181 -13.43 5.53 27.56
CA ILE A 181 -14.60 6.39 27.71
C ILE A 181 -14.36 7.70 26.95
N LEU A 182 -13.20 8.31 27.14
CA LEU A 182 -12.83 9.56 26.44
C LEU A 182 -12.77 9.39 24.91
N GLU A 183 -12.25 8.26 24.41
CA GLU A 183 -12.28 7.92 22.97
C GLU A 183 -13.72 7.78 22.47
N THR A 184 -14.62 7.19 23.27
CA THR A 184 -16.04 7.05 22.92
C THR A 184 -16.72 8.42 22.84
N HIS A 185 -16.44 9.31 23.79
CA HIS A 185 -16.97 10.68 23.84
C HIS A 185 -16.48 11.54 22.67
N LEU A 186 -15.18 11.53 22.38
CA LEU A 186 -14.61 12.23 21.22
C LEU A 186 -15.12 11.63 19.90
N GLY A 187 -15.23 10.31 19.83
CA GLY A 187 -15.78 9.59 18.68
C GLY A 187 -17.25 9.92 18.42
N TRP A 188 -18.05 10.11 19.48
CA TRP A 188 -19.44 10.55 19.38
C TRP A 188 -19.54 11.93 18.72
N ALA A 189 -18.79 12.91 19.23
CA ALA A 189 -18.77 14.25 18.66
C ALA A 189 -18.26 14.25 17.21
N ALA A 190 -17.25 13.41 16.91
CA ALA A 190 -16.73 13.23 15.55
C ALA A 190 -17.75 12.64 14.58
N ALA A 191 -18.57 11.69 15.04
CA ALA A 191 -19.64 11.10 14.23
C ALA A 191 -20.75 12.11 13.91
N VAL A 192 -21.14 12.93 14.89
CA VAL A 192 -22.15 13.99 14.73
C VAL A 192 -21.67 15.10 13.80
N LEU A 193 -20.44 15.60 14.01
CA LEU A 193 -19.91 16.76 13.28
C LEU A 193 -19.20 16.39 11.96
N GLY A 194 -19.00 15.10 11.69
CA GLY A 194 -18.41 14.61 10.45
C GLY A 194 -16.90 14.86 10.29
N PHE A 195 -16.13 14.82 11.38
CA PHE A 195 -14.67 15.00 11.33
C PHE A 195 -13.88 13.75 11.78
N LYS A 196 -12.57 13.77 11.57
CA LYS A 196 -11.64 12.75 12.08
C LYS A 196 -10.69 13.38 13.09
N ALA A 197 -10.69 12.85 14.32
CA ALA A 197 -9.74 13.26 15.34
C ALA A 197 -8.38 12.55 15.15
N VAL A 198 -7.29 13.27 15.36
CA VAL A 198 -5.93 12.72 15.45
C VAL A 198 -5.37 13.11 16.81
N THR A 199 -5.18 12.13 17.69
CA THR A 199 -4.67 12.34 19.05
C THR A 199 -3.31 11.63 19.23
N PRO A 200 -2.18 12.34 19.11
CA PRO A 200 -0.86 11.81 19.42
C PRO A 200 -0.76 11.21 20.85
N VAL A 201 0.15 10.27 21.04
CA VAL A 201 0.28 9.48 22.29
C VAL A 201 0.58 10.35 23.52
N PHE A 202 1.32 11.45 23.34
CA PHE A 202 1.78 12.32 24.43
C PHE A 202 1.24 13.76 24.34
N ASP A 203 0.35 14.02 23.38
CA ASP A 203 -0.27 15.33 23.13
C ASP A 203 -1.69 15.09 22.59
N GLY A 204 -2.50 14.42 23.42
CA GLY A 204 -3.86 14.05 23.08
C GLY A 204 -4.86 15.15 23.45
N ALA A 205 -6.11 14.99 22.99
CA ALA A 205 -7.19 15.90 23.35
C ALA A 205 -7.40 15.94 24.87
N THR A 206 -7.49 17.14 25.43
CA THR A 206 -7.80 17.33 26.85
C THR A 206 -9.28 17.03 27.13
N GLU A 207 -9.63 16.78 28.38
CA GLU A 207 -11.03 16.56 28.76
C GLU A 207 -11.87 17.81 28.42
N GLU A 208 -11.34 19.00 28.66
CA GLU A 208 -12.00 20.27 28.35
C GLU A 208 -12.28 20.42 26.85
N GLU A 209 -11.32 20.06 25.98
CA GLU A 209 -11.50 20.09 24.53
C GLU A 209 -12.58 19.10 24.08
N ILE A 210 -12.61 17.90 24.67
CA ILE A 210 -13.65 16.89 24.40
C ILE A 210 -15.03 17.42 24.84
N PHE A 211 -15.16 18.03 26.01
CA PHE A 211 -16.45 18.59 26.45
C PHE A 211 -16.87 19.79 25.59
N GLN A 212 -15.94 20.62 25.13
CA GLN A 212 -16.23 21.73 24.21
C GLN A 212 -16.74 21.23 22.86
N ILE A 213 -16.12 20.20 22.28
CA ILE A 213 -16.54 19.67 20.98
C ILE A 213 -17.85 18.88 21.08
N ILE A 214 -18.14 18.25 22.23
CA ILE A 214 -19.46 17.69 22.52
C ILE A 214 -20.52 18.79 22.59
N ALA A 215 -20.23 19.92 23.23
CA ALA A 215 -21.17 21.04 23.29
C ALA A 215 -21.50 21.58 21.88
N GLN A 216 -20.49 21.68 21.01
CA GLN A 216 -20.67 22.03 19.60
C GLN A 216 -21.48 20.97 18.84
N ALA A 217 -21.21 19.69 19.08
CA ALA A 217 -21.98 18.58 18.51
C ALA A 217 -23.46 18.64 18.94
N ASN A 218 -23.73 18.93 20.22
CA ASN A 218 -25.09 19.09 20.73
C ASN A 218 -25.80 20.29 20.11
N GLU A 219 -25.10 21.41 19.88
CA GLU A 219 -25.65 22.56 19.16
C GLU A 219 -26.00 22.20 17.71
N HIS A 220 -25.14 21.44 17.04
CA HIS A 220 -25.40 20.92 15.71
C HIS A 220 -26.66 20.02 15.68
N VAL A 221 -26.76 19.07 16.62
CA VAL A 221 -27.94 18.20 16.76
C VAL A 221 -29.21 19.02 16.98
N ARG A 222 -29.18 20.05 17.83
CA ARG A 222 -30.34 20.93 18.05
C ARG A 222 -30.78 21.64 16.78
N ALA A 223 -29.84 22.21 16.02
CA ALA A 223 -30.15 22.85 14.75
C ALA A 223 -30.71 21.86 13.72
N ARG A 224 -30.15 20.64 13.65
CA ARG A 224 -30.62 19.59 12.72
C ARG A 224 -32.00 19.06 13.08
N ARG A 225 -32.34 18.98 14.36
CA ARG A 225 -33.67 18.56 14.84
C ARG A 225 -34.81 19.52 14.50
N GLU A 226 -34.51 20.77 14.14
CA GLU A 226 -35.53 21.72 13.67
C GLU A 226 -36.06 21.36 12.28
N ASP A 227 -35.27 20.60 11.50
CA ASP A 227 -35.65 20.14 10.18
C ASP A 227 -36.52 18.87 10.28
N LEU A 228 -37.80 19.00 9.96
CA LEU A 228 -38.77 17.90 10.03
C LEU A 228 -38.44 16.75 9.08
N GLU A 229 -37.86 17.02 7.91
CA GLU A 229 -37.50 15.96 6.97
C GLU A 229 -36.37 15.09 7.56
N VAL A 230 -35.41 15.74 8.22
CA VAL A 230 -34.28 15.08 8.88
C VAL A 230 -34.73 14.22 10.05
N VAL A 231 -35.63 14.75 10.88
CA VAL A 231 -36.18 13.99 12.02
C VAL A 231 -36.97 12.77 11.55
N GLN A 232 -37.74 12.90 10.46
CA GLN A 232 -38.50 11.78 9.90
C GLN A 232 -37.60 10.69 9.28
N GLN A 233 -36.44 11.08 8.76
CA GLN A 233 -35.51 10.17 8.07
C GLN A 233 -34.36 9.66 8.96
N ALA A 234 -34.26 10.10 10.22
CA ALA A 234 -33.11 9.84 11.10
C ALA A 234 -32.74 8.35 11.21
N GLY A 235 -33.74 7.47 11.33
CA GLY A 235 -33.53 6.03 11.43
C GLY A 235 -33.02 5.37 10.14
N GLU A 236 -33.15 6.03 8.98
CA GLU A 236 -32.69 5.53 7.68
C GLU A 236 -31.33 6.10 7.28
N THR A 237 -31.04 7.36 7.64
CA THR A 237 -29.80 8.04 7.27
C THR A 237 -28.62 7.65 8.17
N GLY A 238 -28.90 7.12 9.36
CA GLY A 238 -27.88 6.83 10.38
C GLY A 238 -27.25 8.08 10.96
N GLU A 239 -27.89 9.24 10.78
CA GLU A 239 -27.48 10.50 11.38
C GLU A 239 -27.83 10.49 12.87
N LEU A 240 -26.83 10.70 13.73
CA LEU A 240 -27.04 10.76 15.17
C LEU A 240 -27.73 12.07 15.54
N LEU A 241 -29.02 12.00 15.84
CA LEU A 241 -29.82 13.13 16.29
C LEU A 241 -30.02 13.09 17.80
N VAL A 242 -29.01 12.65 18.57
CA VAL A 242 -29.07 12.60 20.03
C VAL A 242 -27.98 13.43 20.68
N GLU A 243 -28.39 14.26 21.64
CA GLU A 243 -27.48 15.07 22.45
C GLU A 243 -26.78 14.20 23.50
N MET A 244 -25.47 14.36 23.63
CA MET A 244 -24.69 13.76 24.71
C MET A 244 -24.87 14.61 25.98
N PRO A 245 -25.39 14.05 27.08
CA PRO A 245 -25.55 14.80 28.33
C PRO A 245 -24.21 15.26 28.92
N SER A 246 -24.24 16.30 29.76
CA SER A 246 -23.03 16.89 30.36
C SER A 246 -22.30 15.95 31.31
N ASP A 247 -22.98 14.95 31.87
CA ASP A 247 -22.37 13.90 32.69
C ASP A 247 -21.77 12.76 31.86
N GLY A 248 -21.86 12.84 30.52
CA GLY A 248 -21.33 11.87 29.57
C GLY A 248 -22.10 10.55 29.53
N LYS A 249 -23.30 10.48 30.11
CA LYS A 249 -24.12 9.25 30.18
C LYS A 249 -25.36 9.37 29.31
N ILE A 250 -25.39 8.60 28.23
CA ILE A 250 -26.55 8.52 27.36
C ILE A 250 -27.51 7.42 27.83
N VAL A 251 -28.80 7.68 27.73
CA VAL A 251 -29.85 6.70 28.04
C VAL A 251 -30.13 5.86 26.80
N LEU A 252 -30.18 4.54 26.98
CA LEU A 252 -30.58 3.57 25.97
C LEU A 252 -31.95 2.99 26.31
N TYR A 253 -32.73 2.69 25.29
CA TYR A 253 -34.05 2.10 25.39
C TYR A 253 -34.00 0.66 24.85
N ASP A 254 -34.80 -0.24 25.41
CA ASP A 254 -34.85 -1.65 25.00
C ASP A 254 -36.23 -2.08 24.45
N GLY A 255 -37.17 -1.12 24.36
CA GLY A 255 -38.54 -1.35 23.90
C GLY A 255 -39.38 -2.25 24.80
N ARG A 256 -38.87 -2.69 25.95
CA ARG A 256 -39.54 -3.59 26.90
C ARG A 256 -39.94 -2.87 28.19
N THR A 257 -39.30 -1.75 28.50
CA THR A 257 -39.65 -0.81 29.59
C THR A 257 -39.98 0.57 29.04
#